data_AF-A0A6P3FHT6-F1
#
_entry.id   AF-A0A6P3FHT6-F1
#
_cell.length_a   1.000
_cell.length_b   1.000
_cell.length_c   1.000
_cell.angle_alpha   90.00
_cell.angle_beta   90.00
_cell.angle_gamma   90.00
#
_symmetry.space_group_name_H-M   'P 1'
#
loop_
_entity.id
_entity.type
_entity.pdbx_description
1 polymer ?
#
loop_
_entity_poly.entity_id
_entity_poly.type
_entity_poly.pdbx_seq_one_letter_code
_entity_poly.pdbx_strand_id
1 'polypeptide(L)'
;MKGHGVAFLLGITFLILFEVKGTPLIGSRRCFCINPGSDKISLRSLKDLKQFAPSPSCEKTEIIATKKNGDQTCLNPDSTKVKQLVKQWKKQVSQAKKQKKGKKVQKIKRTVKIERSKVPR
;
A
#
# COMPACT_ATOMS: atom_id res chain seq x y z
N MET A 1 -15.75 -53.33 36.78
CA MET A 1 -15.57 -52.71 35.46
C MET A 1 -16.84 -51.98 34.99
N LYS A 2 -17.28 -50.90 35.68
CA LYS A 2 -18.54 -50.19 35.34
C LYS A 2 -18.39 -48.65 35.25
N GLY A 3 -17.24 -48.09 35.65
CA GLY A 3 -16.99 -46.64 35.62
C GLY A 3 -16.37 -46.09 34.32
N HIS A 4 -15.86 -46.96 33.44
CA HIS A 4 -15.16 -46.51 32.22
C HIS A 4 -16.14 -45.94 31.17
N GLY A 5 -17.33 -46.54 31.04
CA GLY A 5 -18.36 -46.04 30.12
C GLY A 5 -18.90 -44.68 30.53
N VAL A 6 -19.08 -44.44 31.83
CA VAL A 6 -19.54 -43.15 32.36
C VAL A 6 -18.50 -42.06 32.14
N ALA A 7 -17.22 -42.35 32.38
CA ALA A 7 -16.13 -41.42 32.11
C ALA A 7 -16.03 -41.06 30.60
N PHE A 8 -16.26 -42.04 29.73
CA PHE A 8 -16.22 -41.83 28.28
C PHE A 8 -17.40 -40.97 27.80
N LEU A 9 -18.61 -41.22 28.31
CA LEU A 9 -19.82 -40.45 27.98
C LEU A 9 -19.73 -39.00 28.47
N LEU A 10 -19.17 -38.79 29.66
CA LEU A 10 -18.90 -37.45 30.20
C LEU A 10 -17.87 -36.70 29.35
N GLY A 11 -16.82 -37.37 28.89
CA GLY A 11 -15.81 -36.80 27.99
C GLY A 11 -16.39 -36.38 26.63
N ILE A 12 -17.24 -37.22 26.02
CA ILE A 12 -17.89 -36.90 24.73
C ILE A 12 -18.84 -35.71 24.88
N THR A 13 -19.59 -35.63 25.97
CA THR A 13 -20.52 -34.52 26.23
C THR A 13 -19.78 -33.19 26.38
N PHE A 14 -18.60 -33.21 27.01
CA PHE A 14 -17.76 -32.03 27.16
C PHE A 14 -17.26 -31.50 25.80
N LEU A 15 -16.92 -32.39 24.86
CA LEU A 15 -16.48 -32.01 23.51
C LEU A 15 -17.60 -31.42 22.65
N ILE A 16 -18.85 -31.85 22.86
CA ILE A 16 -20.03 -31.32 22.13
C ILE A 16 -20.45 -29.95 22.70
N LEU A 17 -20.28 -29.72 24.00
CA LEU A 17 -20.55 -28.44 24.66
C LEU A 17 -19.47 -27.38 24.37
N PHE A 18 -18.22 -27.81 24.23
CA PHE A 18 -17.15 -26.98 23.71
C PHE A 18 -17.25 -26.94 22.18
N GLU A 19 -18.21 -26.17 21.67
CA GLU A 19 -18.03 -25.59 20.34
C GLU A 19 -16.71 -24.81 20.39
N VAL A 20 -15.66 -25.38 19.80
CA VAL A 20 -14.46 -24.64 19.39
C VAL A 20 -14.93 -23.66 18.33
N LYS A 21 -15.52 -22.56 18.80
CA LYS A 21 -15.61 -21.32 18.05
C LYS A 21 -14.17 -20.91 17.85
N GLY A 22 -13.59 -21.38 16.75
CA GLY A 22 -12.43 -20.74 16.16
C GLY A 22 -12.85 -19.31 15.90
N THR A 23 -12.62 -18.43 16.88
CA THR A 23 -12.61 -17.02 16.62
C THR A 23 -11.65 -16.89 15.45
N PRO A 24 -12.09 -16.42 14.27
CA PRO A 24 -11.11 -15.98 13.32
C PRO A 24 -10.31 -14.96 14.12
N LEU A 25 -9.06 -15.30 14.40
CA LEU A 25 -8.05 -14.33 14.74
C LEU A 25 -8.03 -13.46 13.49
N ILE A 26 -8.96 -12.50 13.44
CA ILE A 26 -8.98 -11.36 12.52
C ILE A 26 -7.70 -10.67 12.92
N GLY A 27 -6.61 -11.18 12.37
CA GLY A 27 -5.26 -10.90 12.83
C GLY A 27 -5.14 -9.41 12.73
N SER A 28 -5.06 -8.75 13.88
CA SER A 28 -4.67 -7.35 14.08
C SER A 28 -4.69 -6.58 12.76
N ARG A 29 -5.82 -5.98 12.34
CA ARG A 29 -5.90 -5.27 11.04
C ARG A 29 -4.67 -4.39 10.85
N ARG A 30 -3.69 -4.85 10.05
CA ARG A 30 -2.34 -4.25 9.98
C ARG A 30 -2.38 -3.12 8.98
N CYS A 31 -3.15 -2.09 9.30
CA CYS A 31 -3.10 -0.82 8.58
C CYS A 31 -1.73 -0.19 8.81
N PHE A 32 -1.16 0.42 7.76
CA PHE A 32 0.10 1.16 7.88
C PHE A 32 -0.05 2.42 8.76
N CYS A 33 -1.26 2.97 8.78
CA CYS A 33 -1.63 4.17 9.50
C CYS A 33 -2.39 3.84 10.79
N ILE A 34 -1.76 4.15 11.93
CA ILE A 34 -2.36 3.97 13.26
C ILE A 34 -3.25 5.16 13.64
N ASN A 35 -2.84 6.37 13.23
CA ASN A 35 -3.47 7.63 13.60
C ASN A 35 -4.37 8.19 12.47
N PRO A 36 -5.40 8.98 12.80
CA PRO A 36 -6.15 9.74 11.81
C PRO A 36 -5.17 10.59 10.99
N GLY A 37 -5.20 10.40 9.67
CA GLY A 37 -4.24 11.04 8.77
C GLY A 37 -4.29 12.56 8.88
N SER A 38 -3.14 13.20 8.68
CA SER A 38 -3.01 14.65 8.68
C SER A 38 -3.52 15.26 7.37
N ASP A 39 -4.13 16.44 7.45
CA ASP A 39 -4.52 17.22 6.27
C ASP A 39 -3.45 18.22 5.81
N LYS A 40 -2.34 18.32 6.56
CA LYS A 40 -1.34 19.37 6.43
C LYS A 40 -0.15 18.86 5.63
N ILE A 41 -0.25 18.89 4.30
CA ILE A 41 0.91 18.66 3.43
C ILE A 41 0.87 19.55 2.19
N SER A 42 2.03 20.09 1.84
CA SER A 42 2.20 20.90 0.63
C SER A 42 2.81 20.06 -0.49
N LEU A 43 2.31 20.24 -1.71
CA LEU A 43 2.79 19.51 -2.89
C LEU A 43 4.30 19.70 -3.15
N ARG A 44 4.86 20.85 -2.75
CA ARG A 44 6.30 21.17 -2.90
C ARG A 44 7.20 20.37 -1.96
N SER A 45 6.72 20.02 -0.77
CA SER A 45 7.47 19.24 0.22
C SER A 45 7.41 17.74 -0.04
N LEU A 46 6.57 17.31 -0.99
CA LEU A 46 6.26 15.93 -1.24
C LEU A 46 7.31 15.28 -2.17
N LYS A 47 7.80 14.12 -1.77
CA LYS A 47 8.76 13.30 -2.52
C LYS A 47 8.10 12.10 -3.18
N ASP A 48 7.24 11.41 -2.44
CA ASP A 48 6.47 10.27 -2.94
C ASP A 48 5.08 10.20 -2.29
N LEU A 49 4.08 9.72 -3.03
CA LEU A 49 2.71 9.55 -2.53
C LEU A 49 2.21 8.16 -2.92
N LYS A 50 1.87 7.36 -1.92
CA LYS A 50 1.31 6.02 -2.07
C LYS A 50 -0.13 6.00 -1.61
N GLN A 51 -0.99 5.43 -2.42
CA GLN A 51 -2.41 5.23 -2.12
C GLN A 51 -2.67 3.74 -2.11
N PHE A 52 -3.18 3.23 -0.99
CA PHE A 52 -3.55 1.84 -0.78
C PHE A 52 -5.07 1.76 -0.70
N ALA A 53 -5.66 0.89 -1.51
CA ALA A 53 -7.08 0.59 -1.45
C ALA A 53 -7.39 -0.33 -0.25
N PRO A 54 -8.65 -0.41 0.19
CA PRO A 54 -9.09 -1.39 1.16
C PRO A 54 -8.66 -2.81 0.76
N SER A 55 -8.15 -3.57 1.72
CA SER A 55 -7.66 -4.94 1.55
C SER A 55 -8.13 -5.82 2.72
N PRO A 56 -8.08 -7.16 2.61
CA PRO A 56 -8.40 -8.06 3.72
C PRO A 56 -7.60 -7.77 5.00
N SER A 57 -6.40 -7.20 4.85
CA SER A 57 -5.50 -6.82 5.94
C SER A 57 -5.86 -5.47 6.59
N CYS A 58 -6.47 -4.56 5.83
CA CYS A 58 -6.88 -3.23 6.27
C CYS A 58 -8.08 -2.76 5.45
N GLU A 59 -9.26 -2.68 6.07
CA GLU A 59 -10.52 -2.32 5.39
C GLU A 59 -10.62 -0.83 4.99
N LYS A 60 -9.64 -0.01 5.38
CA LYS A 60 -9.65 1.43 5.12
C LYS A 60 -8.74 1.75 3.95
N THR A 61 -9.08 2.81 3.21
CA THR A 61 -8.17 3.39 2.23
C THR A 61 -7.06 4.13 2.99
N GLU A 62 -5.81 3.88 2.65
CA GLU A 62 -4.67 4.55 3.29
C GLU A 62 -3.89 5.37 2.28
N ILE A 63 -3.48 6.58 2.67
CA ILE A 63 -2.64 7.43 1.84
C ILE A 63 -1.40 7.79 2.65
N ILE A 64 -0.24 7.37 2.17
CA ILE A 64 1.05 7.62 2.81
C ILE A 64 1.83 8.59 1.94
N ALA A 65 2.16 9.74 2.51
CA ALA A 65 3.01 10.73 1.87
C ALA A 65 4.41 10.70 2.49
N THR A 66 5.42 10.59 1.64
CA THR A 66 6.83 10.74 2.00
C THR A 66 7.26 12.15 1.65
N LYS A 67 7.74 12.90 2.64
CA LYS A 67 8.30 14.25 2.45
C LYS A 67 9.73 14.16 1.90
N LYS A 68 10.22 15.26 1.34
CA LYS A 68 11.61 15.37 0.86
C LYS A 68 12.64 15.15 1.95
N ASN A 69 12.30 15.50 3.19
CA ASN A 69 13.15 15.33 4.36
C ASN A 69 13.23 13.86 4.83
N GLY A 70 12.45 12.95 4.24
CA GLY A 70 12.41 11.53 4.62
C GLY A 70 11.19 11.16 5.47
N ASP A 71 10.58 12.12 6.16
CA ASP A 71 9.42 11.87 7.00
C ASP A 71 8.25 11.27 6.23
N GLN A 72 7.63 10.26 6.83
CA GLN A 72 6.39 9.67 6.34
C GLN A 72 5.22 10.14 7.18
N THR A 73 4.11 10.47 6.52
CA THR A 73 2.88 10.86 7.20
C THR A 73 1.68 10.24 6.51
N CYS A 74 0.72 9.80 7.31
CA CYS A 74 -0.58 9.37 6.85
C CYS A 74 -1.43 10.60 6.53
N LEU A 75 -2.21 10.52 5.45
CA LEU A 75 -3.16 11.54 5.04
C LEU A 75 -4.58 10.99 5.11
N ASN A 76 -5.54 11.86 5.41
CA ASN A 76 -6.95 11.49 5.49
C ASN A 76 -7.54 11.29 4.07
N PRO A 77 -7.99 10.08 3.69
CA PRO A 77 -8.56 9.83 2.37
C PRO A 77 -9.89 10.56 2.13
N ASP A 78 -10.63 10.92 3.18
CA ASP A 78 -11.96 11.53 3.08
C ASP A 78 -11.89 13.05 2.86
N SER A 79 -10.78 13.67 3.26
CA SER A 79 -10.53 15.10 3.15
C SER A 79 -10.45 15.58 1.71
N THR A 80 -11.27 16.58 1.37
CA THR A 80 -11.30 17.21 0.03
C THR A 80 -9.92 17.75 -0.38
N LYS A 81 -9.17 18.31 0.56
CA LYS A 81 -7.82 18.85 0.33
C LYS A 81 -6.85 17.75 -0.09
N VAL A 82 -6.89 16.61 0.60
CA VAL A 82 -6.05 15.45 0.29
C VAL A 82 -6.41 14.89 -1.10
N LYS A 83 -7.71 14.75 -1.42
CA LYS A 83 -8.16 14.31 -2.75
C LYS A 83 -7.66 15.20 -3.88
N GLN A 84 -7.69 16.52 -3.71
CA GLN A 84 -7.16 17.48 -4.68
C GLN A 84 -5.65 17.34 -4.82
N LEU A 85 -4.93 17.20 -3.71
CA LEU A 85 -3.48 17.03 -3.69
C LEU A 85 -3.03 15.77 -4.43
N VAL A 86 -3.70 14.63 -4.20
CA VAL A 86 -3.43 13.38 -4.93
C VAL A 86 -3.63 13.55 -6.44
N LYS A 87 -4.71 14.22 -6.86
CA LYS A 87 -4.97 14.52 -8.28
C LYS A 87 -3.86 15.36 -8.90
N GLN A 88 -3.43 16.43 -8.22
CA GLN A 88 -2.35 17.30 -8.69
C GLN A 88 -1.01 16.55 -8.76
N TRP A 89 -0.69 15.74 -7.75
CA TRP A 89 0.51 14.92 -7.73
C TRP A 89 0.58 13.94 -8.90
N LYS A 90 -0.51 13.19 -9.16
CA LYS A 90 -0.59 12.25 -10.28
C LYS A 90 -0.36 12.94 -11.64
N LYS A 91 -0.90 14.15 -11.83
CA LYS A 91 -0.67 14.96 -13.04
C LYS A 91 0.82 15.33 -13.19
N GLN A 92 1.44 15.85 -12.14
CA GLN A 92 2.86 16.23 -12.17
C GLN A 92 3.78 15.04 -12.47
N VAL A 93 3.58 13.90 -11.79
CA VAL A 93 4.38 12.69 -12.00
C VAL A 93 4.23 12.16 -13.43
N SER A 94 3.01 12.18 -13.98
CA SER A 94 2.76 11.75 -15.37
C SER A 94 3.50 12.63 -16.38
N GLN A 95 3.45 13.96 -16.21
CA GLN A 95 4.17 14.90 -17.07
C GLN A 95 5.69 14.70 -16.98
N ALA A 96 6.23 14.56 -15.77
CA ALA A 96 7.65 14.31 -15.55
C ALA A 96 8.11 12.98 -16.20
N LYS A 97 7.29 11.93 -16.13
CA LYS A 97 7.57 10.64 -16.80
C LYS A 97 7.60 10.78 -18.33
N LYS A 98 6.65 11.53 -18.92
CA LYS A 98 6.64 11.81 -20.38
C LYS A 98 7.91 12.52 -20.83
N GLN A 99 8.33 13.57 -20.12
CA GLN A 99 9.56 14.30 -20.43
C GLN A 99 10.81 13.42 -20.32
N LYS A 100 10.91 12.58 -19.27
CA LYS A 100 12.02 11.62 -19.12
C LYS A 100 12.05 10.59 -20.26
N LYS A 101 10.90 10.08 -20.69
CA LYS A 101 10.80 9.15 -21.84
C LYS A 101 11.26 9.83 -23.14
N GLY A 102 10.81 11.06 -23.41
CA GLY A 102 11.27 11.84 -24.56
C GLY A 102 12.79 12.04 -24.58
N LYS A 103 13.37 12.48 -23.46
CA LYS A 103 14.83 12.64 -23.31
C LYS A 103 15.60 11.32 -23.52
N LYS A 104 15.10 10.20 -22.99
CA LYS A 104 15.73 8.88 -23.15
C LYS A 104 15.74 8.43 -24.62
N VAL A 105 14.60 8.57 -25.31
CA VAL A 105 14.49 8.26 -26.74
C VAL A 105 15.44 9.13 -27.57
N GLN A 106 15.52 10.43 -27.28
CA GLN A 106 16.44 11.34 -27.96
C GLN A 106 17.91 10.92 -27.77
N LYS A 107 18.29 10.53 -26.54
CA LYS A 107 19.67 10.12 -26.21
C LYS A 107 20.05 8.83 -26.96
N ILE A 108 19.18 7.83 -26.97
CA ILE A 108 19.39 6.58 -27.72
C ILE A 108 19.56 6.87 -29.22
N LYS A 109 18.69 7.70 -29.80
CA LYS A 109 18.81 8.09 -31.22
C LYS A 109 20.16 8.75 -31.54
N ARG A 110 20.67 9.61 -30.65
CA ARG A 110 22.00 10.25 -30.82
C ARG A 110 23.14 9.23 -30.72
N THR A 111 23.09 8.33 -29.74
CA THR A 111 24.11 7.28 -29.57
C THR A 111 24.16 6.38 -30.81
N VAL A 112 23.01 5.90 -31.29
CA VAL A 112 22.91 5.08 -32.51
C VAL A 112 23.42 5.83 -33.75
N LYS A 113 23.16 7.15 -33.85
CA LYS A 113 23.69 7.96 -34.96
C LYS A 113 25.21 8.06 -34.93
N ILE A 114 25.81 8.26 -33.76
CA ILE A 114 27.27 8.33 -33.60
C ILE A 114 27.91 6.98 -33.93
N GLU A 115 27.29 5.89 -33.47
CA GLU A 115 27.80 4.53 -33.69
C GLU A 115 27.77 4.15 -35.18
N ARG A 116 26.69 4.47 -35.90
CA ARG A 116 26.61 4.28 -37.37
C ARG A 116 27.65 5.07 -38.15
N SER A 117 28.06 6.25 -37.67
CA SER A 117 29.08 7.06 -38.32
C SER A 117 30.51 6.56 -38.10
N LYS A 118 30.76 5.62 -37.18
CA LYS A 118 32.09 5.06 -36.90
C LYS A 118 32.37 3.72 -37.59
N VAL A 119 31.40 3.11 -38.25
CA VAL A 119 31.59 1.85 -38.97
C VAL A 119 32.42 2.13 -40.23
N PRO A 120 33.64 1.59 -40.38
CA PRO A 120 34.42 1.70 -41.60
C PRO A 120 33.73 0.89 -42.71
N ARG A 121 33.85 1.37 -43.95
CA ARG A 121 33.20 0.80 -45.13
C ARG A 121 33.88 -0.49 -45.59
#